data_AF-A0A9Q3III6-F1
#
_entry.id   AF-A0A9Q3III6-F1
#
_cell.length_a   1.000
_cell.length_b   1.000
_cell.length_c   1.000
_cell.angle_alpha   90.00
_cell.angle_beta   90.00
_cell.angle_gamma   90.00
#
_symmetry.space_group_name_H-M   'P 1'
#
loop_
_entity.id
_entity.type
_entity.pdbx_description
1 polymer ?
#
loop_
_entity_poly.entity_id
_entity_poly.type
_entity_poly.pdbx_seq_one_letter_code
_entity_poly.pdbx_strand_id
1 'polypeptide(L)'
;MVGNQEAKVNLGTGAYCTCVGKRYLKTIIPDWEERLIPIQGVKFSSASEIIKPLGIIDLTLIFHHPSQCFRLKVEFVVMDNCTSNHLILGNDYLSIYGIDISSQKHRYSTIEDNKRHKFGFFNDKRQITVINNEEKSPEMDFFITEQLKEAEFNH
;
A
#
# COMPACT_ATOMS: atom_id res chain seq x y z
N MET A 1 5.22 4.43 8.99
CA MET A 1 5.24 5.71 9.74
C MET A 1 6.07 6.73 8.98
N VAL A 2 5.75 8.02 9.14
CA VAL A 2 6.61 9.14 8.73
C VAL A 2 6.98 9.89 10.00
N GLY A 3 8.26 9.88 10.38
CA GLY A 3 8.66 10.30 11.71
C GLY A 3 7.92 9.49 12.79
N ASN A 4 7.18 10.16 13.67
CA ASN A 4 6.38 9.53 14.75
C ASN A 4 4.89 9.36 14.40
N GLN A 5 4.46 9.63 13.16
CA GLN A 5 3.06 9.54 12.77
C GLN A 5 2.77 8.34 11.88
N GLU A 6 1.64 7.67 12.12
CA GLU A 6 1.14 6.63 11.23
C GLU A 6 0.69 7.22 9.88
N ALA A 7 1.11 6.58 8.80
CA ALA A 7 0.79 7.00 7.44
C ALA A 7 0.47 5.77 6.60
N LYS A 8 -0.56 5.89 5.76
CA LYS A 8 -0.92 4.89 4.77
C LYS A 8 0.01 5.06 3.57
N VAL A 9 0.65 3.97 3.17
CA VAL A 9 1.52 3.92 2.00
C VAL A 9 0.95 2.90 1.03
N ASN A 10 0.79 3.29 -0.22
CA ASN A 10 0.47 2.43 -1.33
C ASN A 10 1.77 2.13 -2.09
N LEU A 11 2.07 0.85 -2.29
CA LEU A 11 3.21 0.40 -3.09
C LEU A 11 2.72 0.31 -4.55
N GLY A 12 2.92 1.38 -5.31
CA GLY A 12 2.35 1.56 -6.64
C GLY A 12 3.30 1.11 -7.74
N THR A 13 3.31 -0.17 -8.09
CA THR A 13 4.10 -0.68 -9.23
C THR A 13 3.71 -0.05 -10.57
N GLY A 14 2.46 0.40 -10.71
CA GLY A 14 1.97 1.14 -11.88
C GLY A 14 2.29 2.64 -11.86
N ALA A 15 2.84 3.17 -10.76
CA ALA A 15 3.24 4.58 -10.67
C ALA A 15 4.71 4.71 -11.03
N TYR A 16 5.03 5.56 -12.00
CA TYR A 16 6.44 5.80 -12.37
C TYR A 16 7.20 6.55 -11.27
N CYS A 17 6.55 7.50 -10.60
CA CYS A 17 7.17 8.36 -9.60
C CYS A 17 6.51 8.24 -8.22
N THR A 18 7.33 8.44 -7.20
CA THR A 18 6.91 8.54 -5.80
C THR A 18 6.32 9.91 -5.51
N CYS A 19 5.08 9.93 -5.01
CA CYS A 19 4.30 11.15 -4.92
C CYS A 19 3.24 11.14 -3.81
N VAL A 20 2.76 12.33 -3.44
CA VAL A 20 1.76 12.54 -2.39
C VAL A 20 0.87 13.74 -2.71
N GLY A 21 -0.43 13.64 -2.37
CA GLY A 21 -1.34 14.78 -2.47
C GLY A 21 -1.17 15.76 -1.31
N LYS A 22 -1.19 17.08 -1.60
CA LYS A 22 -1.04 18.13 -0.58
C LYS A 22 -1.99 17.98 0.62
N ARG A 23 -3.22 17.53 0.37
CA ARG A 23 -4.25 17.35 1.38
C ARG A 23 -3.86 16.27 2.39
N TYR A 24 -3.36 15.14 1.90
CA TYR A 24 -2.93 14.04 2.74
C TYR A 24 -1.60 14.35 3.44
N LEU A 25 -0.68 15.02 2.75
CA LEU A 25 0.58 15.46 3.36
C LEU A 25 0.32 16.37 4.56
N LYS A 26 -0.63 17.30 4.47
CA LYS A 26 -1.02 18.19 5.57
C LYS A 26 -1.54 17.45 6.81
N THR A 27 -2.12 16.27 6.67
CA THR A 27 -2.58 15.48 7.83
C THR A 27 -1.45 14.77 8.54
N ILE A 28 -0.34 14.49 7.84
CA ILE A 28 0.84 13.81 8.40
C ILE A 28 1.85 14.84 8.90
N ILE A 29 2.02 15.95 8.19
CA ILE A 29 2.96 17.00 8.56
C ILE A 29 2.32 18.35 8.23
N PRO A 30 1.69 19.02 9.22
CA PRO A 30 0.97 20.29 8.99
C PRO A 30 1.83 21.37 8.34
N ASP A 31 3.10 21.47 8.74
CA ASP A 31 4.06 22.50 8.31
C ASP A 31 4.93 22.01 7.14
N TRP A 32 4.35 21.21 6.24
CA TRP A 32 5.09 20.65 5.10
C TRP A 32 5.51 21.70 4.07
N GLU A 33 4.79 22.82 3.98
CA GLU A 33 5.04 23.90 3.01
C GLU A 33 6.41 24.56 3.23
N GLU A 34 6.86 24.67 4.49
CA GLU A 34 8.17 25.22 4.84
C GLU A 34 9.35 24.33 4.39
N ARG A 35 9.07 23.05 4.15
CA ARG A 35 10.06 22.04 3.74
C ARG A 35 9.96 21.71 2.25
N LEU A 36 9.10 22.41 1.52
CA LEU A 36 8.86 22.17 0.10
C LEU A 36 9.99 22.79 -0.73
N ILE A 37 10.64 21.96 -1.53
CA ILE A 37 11.63 22.41 -2.51
C ILE A 37 10.92 22.57 -3.85
N PRO A 38 10.83 23.79 -4.43
CA PRO A 38 10.10 24.01 -5.66
C PRO A 38 10.75 23.27 -6.83
N ILE A 39 9.92 22.60 -7.64
CA ILE A 39 10.32 22.00 -8.91
C ILE A 39 9.96 22.96 -10.05
N GLN A 40 10.85 23.11 -11.03
CA GLN A 40 10.55 23.82 -12.27
C GLN A 40 10.71 22.88 -13.48
N GLY A 41 9.80 23.01 -14.46
CA GLY A 41 9.94 22.37 -15.77
C GLY A 41 9.54 20.89 -15.87
N VAL A 42 9.11 20.24 -14.78
CA VAL A 42 8.70 18.83 -14.80
C VAL A 42 7.20 18.71 -15.03
N LYS A 43 6.81 17.87 -16.01
CA LYS A 43 5.41 17.55 -16.30
C LYS A 43 5.09 16.15 -15.79
N PHE A 44 4.03 16.03 -14.99
CA PHE A 44 3.50 14.76 -14.53
C PHE A 44 2.13 14.53 -15.15
N SER A 45 1.86 13.30 -15.57
CA SER A 45 0.56 12.89 -16.11
C SER A 45 0.04 11.69 -15.34
N SER A 46 -1.21 11.76 -14.90
CA SER A 46 -1.99 10.61 -14.43
C SER A 46 -2.74 9.99 -15.60
N ALA A 47 -3.32 8.80 -15.40
CA ALA A 47 -4.19 8.15 -16.38
C ALA A 47 -5.42 9.00 -16.76
N SER A 48 -5.84 9.92 -15.88
CA SER A 48 -7.07 10.69 -16.04
C SER A 48 -6.85 12.18 -16.26
N GLU A 49 -5.74 12.75 -15.79
CA GLU A 49 -5.51 14.20 -15.78
C GLU A 49 -4.02 14.57 -15.78
N ILE A 50 -3.71 15.81 -16.19
CA ILE A 50 -2.40 16.42 -15.98
C ILE A 50 -2.24 16.73 -14.49
N ILE A 51 -1.17 16.22 -13.89
CA ILE A 51 -0.85 16.44 -12.48
C ILE A 51 -0.10 17.77 -12.35
N LYS A 52 -0.47 18.58 -11.36
CA LYS A 52 0.22 19.83 -11.02
C LYS A 52 1.21 19.60 -9.87
N PRO A 53 2.53 19.48 -10.14
CA PRO A 53 3.53 19.38 -9.08
C PRO A 53 3.69 20.73 -8.38
N LEU A 54 3.80 20.70 -7.05
CA LEU A 54 4.11 21.86 -6.22
C LEU A 54 5.61 21.92 -5.88
N GLY A 55 6.21 20.76 -5.64
CA GLY A 55 7.62 20.64 -5.27
C GLY A 55 7.96 19.24 -4.79
N ILE A 56 9.17 19.07 -4.28
CA ILE A 56 9.67 17.85 -3.64
C ILE A 56 9.71 18.07 -2.12
N ILE A 57 9.43 17.00 -1.37
CA ILE A 57 9.66 16.95 0.07
C ILE A 57 10.34 15.64 0.47
N ASP A 58 11.32 15.74 1.36
CA ASP A 58 12.06 14.57 1.85
C ASP A 58 11.36 13.98 3.08
N LEU A 59 10.96 12.72 2.98
CA LEU A 59 10.31 11.98 4.05
C LEU A 59 11.09 10.70 4.36
N THR A 60 11.19 10.38 5.65
CA THR A 60 11.69 9.07 6.09
C THR A 60 10.52 8.17 6.42
N LEU A 61 10.30 7.13 5.62
CA LEU A 61 9.35 6.07 5.91
C LEU A 61 9.98 5.05 6.84
N ILE A 62 9.27 4.72 7.91
CA ILE A 62 9.66 3.66 8.86
C ILE A 62 8.62 2.57 8.79
N PHE A 63 9.04 1.38 8.36
CA PHE A 63 8.24 0.16 8.36
C PHE A 63 8.65 -0.65 9.58
N HIS A 64 7.71 -0.83 10.51
CA HIS A 64 7.91 -1.68 11.68
C HIS A 64 7.68 -3.14 11.29
N HIS A 65 8.67 -3.98 11.55
CA HIS A 65 8.57 -5.43 11.46
C HIS A 65 9.07 -6.03 12.79
N PRO A 66 8.47 -7.14 13.28
CA PRO A 66 8.81 -7.72 14.58
C PRO A 66 10.31 -7.99 14.79
N SER A 67 11.03 -8.33 13.72
CA SER A 67 12.47 -8.63 13.78
C SER A 67 13.38 -7.40 13.63
N GLN A 68 13.03 -6.46 12.75
CA GLN A 68 13.87 -5.29 12.47
C GLN A 68 13.07 -4.20 11.78
N CYS A 69 13.24 -2.95 12.21
CA CYS A 69 12.63 -1.82 11.52
C CYS A 69 13.38 -1.49 10.22
N PHE A 70 12.64 -1.33 9.13
CA PHE A 70 13.18 -0.89 7.84
C PHE A 70 12.91 0.60 7.67
N ARG A 71 13.95 1.39 7.37
CA ARG A 71 13.88 2.85 7.22
C ARG A 71 14.26 3.24 5.80
N LEU A 72 13.40 4.01 5.15
CA LEU A 72 13.54 4.44 3.77
C LEU A 72 13.54 5.96 3.71
N LYS A 73 14.61 6.59 3.22
CA LYS A 73 14.61 8.02 2.90
C LYS A 73 14.14 8.21 1.47
N VAL A 74 13.10 9.00 1.29
CA VAL A 74 12.35 9.08 0.05
C VAL A 74 12.00 10.53 -0.26
N GLU A 75 12.24 10.93 -1.50
CA GLU A 75 11.83 12.19 -2.08
C GLU A 75 10.41 12.03 -2.65
N PHE A 76 9.46 12.78 -2.12
CA PHE A 76 8.08 12.76 -2.58
C PHE A 76 7.77 13.99 -3.41
N VAL A 77 7.24 13.78 -4.61
CA VAL A 77 6.63 14.86 -5.39
C VAL A 77 5.28 15.21 -4.76
N VAL A 78 5.14 16.44 -4.29
CA VAL A 78 3.87 16.96 -3.75
C VAL A 78 3.00 17.43 -4.91
N MET A 79 1.78 16.91 -4.97
CA MET A 79 0.82 17.18 -6.04
C MET A 79 -0.36 18.00 -5.52
N ASP A 80 -0.76 19.01 -6.29
CA ASP A 80 -1.86 19.91 -5.93
C ASP A 80 -3.25 19.26 -6.10
N ASN A 81 -3.46 18.59 -7.25
CA ASN A 81 -4.74 18.01 -7.66
C ASN A 81 -4.89 16.51 -7.36
N CYS A 82 -4.07 15.96 -6.45
CA CYS A 82 -4.20 14.56 -6.04
C CYS A 82 -5.17 14.40 -4.86
N THR A 83 -6.16 13.53 -5.01
CA THR A 83 -7.21 13.22 -4.02
C THR A 83 -6.92 11.98 -3.18
N SER A 84 -5.80 11.30 -3.39
CA SER A 84 -5.42 10.09 -2.67
C SER A 84 -5.15 10.36 -1.19
N ASN A 85 -5.70 9.51 -0.32
CA ASN A 85 -5.49 9.53 1.14
C ASN A 85 -4.35 8.59 1.59
N HIS A 86 -3.30 8.48 0.77
CA HIS A 86 -2.13 7.65 1.02
C HIS A 86 -0.89 8.25 0.31
N LEU A 87 0.29 7.92 0.82
CA LEU A 87 1.58 8.13 0.16
C LEU A 87 1.71 7.09 -0.96
N ILE A 88 2.15 7.47 -2.16
CA ILE A 88 2.39 6.53 -3.26
C ILE A 88 3.90 6.34 -3.37
N LEU A 89 4.39 5.14 -3.04
CA LEU A 89 5.76 4.74 -3.35
C LEU A 89 5.77 4.15 -4.75
N GLY A 90 6.33 4.89 -5.69
CA GLY A 90 6.38 4.54 -7.10
C GLY A 90 7.52 3.57 -7.43
N ASN A 91 7.58 3.18 -8.69
CA ASN A 91 8.55 2.21 -9.19
C ASN A 91 9.99 2.74 -9.14
N ASP A 92 10.18 4.07 -9.17
CA ASP A 92 11.45 4.74 -8.91
C ASP A 92 12.10 4.26 -7.61
N TYR A 93 11.35 4.20 -6.51
CA TYR A 93 11.85 3.71 -5.23
C TYR A 93 11.69 2.20 -5.05
N LEU A 94 10.62 1.59 -5.56
CA LEU A 94 10.44 0.13 -5.44
C LEU A 94 11.59 -0.63 -6.12
N SER A 95 11.98 -0.22 -7.32
CA SER A 95 13.06 -0.86 -8.07
C SER A 95 14.44 -0.64 -7.43
N ILE A 96 14.74 0.58 -6.97
CA ILE A 96 16.04 0.91 -6.33
C ILE A 96 16.25 0.08 -5.05
N TYR A 97 15.19 -0.09 -4.26
CA TYR A 97 15.27 -0.79 -2.98
C TYR A 97 14.93 -2.28 -3.08
N GLY A 98 14.70 -2.81 -4.29
CA GLY A 98 14.40 -4.22 -4.51
C GLY A 98 13.12 -4.68 -3.82
N ILE A 99 12.13 -3.79 -3.68
CA ILE A 99 10.85 -4.09 -3.04
C ILE A 99 9.96 -4.80 -4.07
N ASP A 100 9.85 -6.10 -3.93
CA ASP A 100 8.96 -6.93 -4.75
C ASP A 100 7.62 -7.19 -4.04
N ILE A 101 6.52 -7.05 -4.78
CA ILE A 101 5.16 -7.27 -4.28
C ILE A 101 4.69 -8.65 -4.76
N SER A 102 5.01 -9.69 -3.99
CA SER A 102 4.49 -11.02 -4.26
C SER A 102 3.16 -11.24 -3.52
N SER A 103 2.07 -11.46 -4.26
CA SER A 103 0.78 -11.88 -3.67
C SER A 103 0.83 -13.35 -3.28
N GLN A 104 1.08 -13.64 -2.00
CA GLN A 104 1.04 -15.01 -1.48
C GLN A 104 -0.35 -15.35 -0.96
N LYS A 105 -1.20 -15.92 -1.83
CA LYS A 105 -2.47 -16.56 -1.41
C LYS A 105 -2.32 -18.06 -1.11
N HIS A 106 -1.09 -18.56 -0.95
CA HIS A 106 -0.60 -19.94 -1.17
C HIS A 106 -0.21 -20.18 -2.64
N ARG A 107 1.09 -20.19 -2.93
CA ARG A 107 1.67 -20.90 -4.09
C ARG A 107 3.06 -21.42 -3.72
N TYR A 108 3.21 -22.74 -3.82
CA TYR A 108 4.48 -23.43 -3.71
C TYR A 108 5.37 -23.14 -4.93
N SER A 109 6.67 -23.01 -4.62
CA SER A 109 7.85 -23.16 -5.48
C SER A 109 8.04 -22.23 -6.69
N THR A 110 8.99 -21.30 -6.54
CA THR A 110 9.99 -21.07 -7.59
C THR A 110 11.36 -21.25 -6.94
N ILE A 111 12.10 -22.25 -7.41
CA ILE A 111 13.52 -22.42 -7.15
C ILE A 111 14.20 -21.25 -7.85
N GLU A 112 14.54 -20.21 -7.11
CA GLU A 112 15.62 -19.32 -7.53
C GLU A 112 16.34 -18.77 -6.29
N ASP A 113 17.64 -18.92 -6.38
CA ASP A 113 18.58 -19.03 -5.29
C ASP A 113 19.12 -17.64 -4.94
N ASN A 114 18.41 -16.91 -4.07
CA ASN A 114 19.01 -15.85 -3.24
C ASN A 114 18.05 -15.40 -2.13
N LYS A 115 18.14 -16.07 -0.98
CA LYS A 115 17.31 -15.84 0.22
C LYS A 115 18.06 -15.09 1.32
N ARG A 116 18.39 -13.81 1.15
CA ARG A 116 18.94 -13.04 2.30
C ARG A 116 18.20 -11.79 2.73
N HIS A 117 17.35 -11.15 1.92
CA HIS A 117 16.62 -9.95 2.36
C HIS A 117 15.21 -9.80 1.77
N LYS A 118 14.38 -10.86 1.80
CA LYS A 118 12.96 -10.73 1.42
C LYS A 118 12.17 -10.15 2.60
N PHE A 119 11.78 -8.89 2.49
CA PHE A 119 10.85 -8.25 3.43
C PHE A 119 9.41 -8.70 3.09
N GLY A 120 8.86 -9.60 3.89
CA GLY A 120 7.46 -9.99 3.78
C GLY A 120 6.60 -9.10 4.67
N PHE A 121 5.65 -8.36 4.08
CA PHE A 121 4.54 -7.83 4.86
C PHE A 121 3.55 -8.98 5.10
N PHE A 122 3.68 -9.62 6.27
CA PHE A 122 2.61 -10.48 6.73
C PHE A 122 1.39 -9.61 6.96
N ASN A 123 0.27 -10.01 6.34
CA ASN A 123 -1.03 -9.44 6.62
C ASN A 123 -1.40 -9.89 8.03
N ASP A 124 -0.86 -9.21 9.04
CA ASP A 124 -1.13 -9.46 10.44
C ASP A 124 -2.57 -9.00 10.69
N LYS A 125 -3.51 -9.88 10.35
CA LYS A 125 -4.78 -9.95 11.03
C LYS A 125 -4.42 -10.20 12.48
N ARG A 126 -4.26 -9.12 13.25
CA ARG A 126 -4.40 -9.13 14.70
C ARG A 126 -5.45 -10.18 15.01
N GLN A 127 -5.07 -11.22 15.74
CA GLN A 127 -6.02 -12.19 16.24
C GLN A 127 -7.14 -11.42 16.93
N ILE A 128 -8.27 -11.29 16.25
CA ILE A 128 -9.53 -11.04 16.91
C ILE A 128 -9.74 -12.33 17.69
N THR A 129 -9.71 -12.24 19.02
CA THR A 129 -10.17 -13.31 19.89
C THR A 129 -11.61 -13.62 19.50
N VAL A 130 -11.80 -14.65 18.68
CA VAL A 130 -13.12 -15.24 18.46
C VAL A 130 -13.39 -16.06 19.71
N ILE A 131 -14.22 -15.52 20.59
CA ILE A 131 -14.87 -16.32 21.62
C ILE A 131 -15.83 -17.23 20.87
N ASN A 132 -15.48 -18.52 20.76
CA ASN A 132 -16.38 -19.54 20.24
C ASN A 132 -17.52 -19.72 21.25
N ASN A 133 -18.66 -19.08 20.99
CA ASN A 133 -19.94 -19.60 21.43
C ASN A 133 -20.66 -20.11 20.18
N GLU A 134 -20.66 -21.43 20.04
CA GLU A 134 -21.40 -22.16 19.02
C GLU A 134 -22.90 -22.04 19.29
N GLU A 135 -23.63 -21.33 18.43
CA GLU A 135 -25.01 -21.67 18.11
C GLU A 135 -25.19 -21.54 16.59
N LYS A 136 -25.24 -22.68 15.90
CA LYS A 136 -25.55 -22.77 14.47
C LYS A 136 -27.02 -22.40 14.28
N SER A 137 -27.31 -21.33 13.53
CA SER A 137 -28.67 -21.02 13.13
C SER A 137 -29.10 -21.93 11.95
N PRO A 138 -30.33 -22.48 11.96
CA PRO A 138 -30.84 -23.41 10.94
C PRO A 138 -31.07 -22.77 9.55
N GLU A 139 -30.80 -21.48 9.39
CA GLU A 139 -30.96 -20.74 8.14
C GLU A 139 -29.83 -21.02 7.14
N MET A 140 -28.63 -21.36 7.62
CA MET A 140 -27.46 -21.64 6.78
C MET A 140 -27.62 -22.95 5.98
N ASP A 141 -28.27 -23.96 6.57
CA ASP A 141 -28.47 -25.27 5.93
C ASP A 141 -29.53 -25.20 4.82
N PHE A 142 -30.55 -24.34 4.97
CA PHE A 142 -31.54 -24.10 3.92
C PHE A 142 -30.92 -23.47 2.67
N PHE A 143 -30.03 -22.48 2.86
CA PHE A 143 -29.35 -21.80 1.76
C PHE A 143 -28.44 -22.75 0.95
N ILE A 144 -27.68 -23.61 1.63
CA ILE A 144 -26.78 -24.56 0.98
C ILE A 144 -27.56 -25.60 0.18
N THR A 145 -28.69 -26.08 0.70
CA THR A 145 -29.37 -27.25 0.11
C THR A 145 -30.26 -26.88 -1.08
N GLU A 146 -30.90 -25.72 -1.07
CA GLU A 146 -31.80 -25.29 -2.15
C GLU A 146 -31.09 -24.47 -3.24
N GLN A 147 -30.24 -23.50 -2.86
CA GLN A 147 -29.70 -22.54 -3.84
C GLN A 147 -28.51 -23.08 -4.66
N LEU A 148 -27.76 -24.06 -4.15
CA LEU A 148 -26.66 -24.68 -4.90
C LEU A 148 -27.12 -25.81 -5.84
N LYS A 149 -28.35 -26.31 -5.68
CA LYS A 149 -28.90 -27.37 -6.54
C LYS A 149 -29.32 -26.87 -7.91
N GLU A 150 -29.70 -25.60 -8.04
CA GLU A 150 -30.08 -25.00 -9.33
C GLU A 150 -28.87 -24.60 -10.22
N ALA A 151 -27.63 -24.74 -9.70
CA ALA A 151 -26.42 -24.34 -10.41
C ALA A 151 -25.66 -25.49 -11.10
N GLU A 152 -26.21 -26.71 -11.14
CA GLU A 152 -25.68 -27.77 -11.99
C GLU A 152 -26.11 -27.56 -13.45
N PHE A 153 -25.21 -26.99 -14.25
CA PHE A 153 -25.30 -26.94 -15.71
C PHE A 153 -25.38 -28.37 -16.28
N ASN A 154 -26.53 -28.73 -16.86
CA ASN A 154 -26.65 -29.91 -17.71
C ASN A 154 -25.82 -29.72 -19.00
N HIS A 155 -25.07 -30.76 -19.33
CA HIS A 155 -24.09 -30.84 -20.41
C HIS A 155 -24.71 -31.03 -21.80
#